data_AF-A0A952AHB8-F1
#
_entry.id   AF-A0A952AHB8-F1
#
_cell.length_a   1.000
_cell.length_b   1.000
_cell.length_c   1.000
_cell.angle_alpha   90.00
_cell.angle_beta   90.00
_cell.angle_gamma   90.00
#
_symmetry.space_group_name_H-M   'P 1'
#
loop_
_entity.id
_entity.type
_entity.pdbx_description
1 polymer ?
#
loop_
_entity_poly.entity_id
_entity_poly.type
_entity_poly.pdbx_seq_one_letter_code
_entity_poly.pdbx_strand_id
1 'polypeptide(L)' 'MEQKIKPCECGCNEFITQPNQYDIYQINNGKLELIETLNTEDEEKLFCRECSKELQY' A
#
# COMPACT_ATOMS: atom_id res chain seq x y z
N MET A 1 20.83 -3.55 11.66
CA MET A 1 21.68 -3.73 10.46
C MET A 1 21.11 -2.82 9.39
N GLU A 2 21.85 -1.82 8.93
CA GLU A 2 21.40 -0.93 7.85
C GLU A 2 21.53 -1.68 6.52
N GLN A 3 20.41 -2.06 5.91
CA GLN A 3 20.41 -2.60 4.55
C GLN A 3 20.65 -1.46 3.56
N LYS A 4 21.66 -1.62 2.70
CA LYS A 4 21.95 -0.65 1.63
C LYS A 4 21.07 -0.94 0.42
N ILE A 5 19.95 -0.22 0.32
CA ILE A 5 19.01 -0.30 -0.80
C ILE A 5 19.46 0.65 -1.92
N LYS A 6 19.34 0.23 -3.18
CA LYS A 6 19.67 1.08 -4.34
C LYS A 6 18.48 1.98 -4.72
N PRO A 7 18.74 3.16 -5.32
CA PRO A 7 17.73 3.95 -6.02
C PRO A 7 16.95 3.11 -7.02
N CYS A 8 15.69 3.49 -7.29
CA CYS A 8 14.95 2.91 -8.39
C CYS A 8 15.68 3.20 -9.72
N GLU A 9 15.55 2.32 -10.72
CA GLU A 9 16.20 2.49 -12.03
C GLU A 9 15.77 3.75 -12.80
N CYS A 10 14.63 4.35 -12.42
CA CYS A 10 14.18 5.64 -12.95
C CYS A 10 14.90 6.85 -12.31
N GLY A 11 15.76 6.63 -11.31
CA GLY A 11 16.47 7.68 -10.57
C GLY A 11 15.73 8.20 -9.33
N CYS A 12 14.50 7.75 -9.08
CA CYS A 12 13.74 8.12 -7.88
C CYS A 12 14.27 7.37 -6.63
N ASN A 13 14.32 8.09 -5.50
CA ASN A 13 14.72 7.58 -4.19
C ASN A 13 13.55 7.50 -3.18
N GLU A 14 12.33 7.79 -3.63
CA GLU A 14 11.14 7.77 -2.82
C GLU A 14 10.29 6.54 -3.18
N PHE A 15 9.86 5.81 -2.15
CA PHE A 15 9.02 4.64 -2.28
C PHE A 15 7.76 4.82 -1.44
N ILE A 16 6.64 4.31 -1.96
CA ILE A 16 5.32 4.37 -1.34
C ILE A 16 4.81 2.95 -1.13
N THR A 17 4.07 2.73 -0.05
CA THR A 17 3.30 1.49 0.13
C THR A 17 1.99 1.60 -0.65
N GLN A 18 1.45 0.46 -1.06
CA GLN A 18 0.05 0.41 -1.48
C GLN A 18 -0.87 0.42 -0.24
N PRO A 19 -2.11 0.93 -0.37
CA PRO A 19 -3.09 0.77 0.70
C PRO A 19 -3.27 -0.72 0.99
N ASN A 20 -2.91 -1.13 2.19
CA ASN A 20 -3.13 -2.47 2.71
C ASN A 20 -4.41 -2.51 3.55
N GLN A 21 -5.34 -1.58 3.34
CA GLN A 21 -6.56 -1.45 4.11
C GLN A 21 -7.75 -1.37 3.17
N TYR A 22 -8.82 -2.10 3.50
CA TYR A 22 -10.12 -1.92 2.88
C TYR A 22 -11.22 -1.81 3.94
N ASP A 23 -12.23 -1.03 3.58
CA ASP A 23 -13.41 -0.80 4.41
C ASP A 23 -14.60 -1.60 3.85
N ILE A 24 -15.30 -2.29 4.73
CA ILE A 24 -16.53 -3.03 4.41
C ILE A 24 -17.72 -2.13 4.75
N TYR A 25 -18.48 -1.75 3.73
CA TYR A 25 -19.74 -1.02 3.89
C TYR A 25 -20.94 -1.93 3.64
N GLN A 26 -22.02 -1.70 4.38
CA GLN A 26 -23.29 -2.40 4.17
C GLN A 26 -24.44 -1.39 4.11
N ILE A 27 -25.45 -1.70 3.29
CA ILE A 27 -26.69 -0.91 3.23
C ILE A 27 -27.67 -1.44 4.28
N ASN A 28 -27.96 -0.63 5.29
CA ASN A 28 -28.96 -0.90 6.32
C ASN A 28 -30.06 0.16 6.25
N ASN A 29 -31.31 -0.25 6.00
CA ASN A 29 -32.47 0.64 5.88
C ASN A 29 -32.24 1.84 4.92
N GLY A 30 -31.58 1.59 3.77
CA GLY A 30 -31.31 2.61 2.75
C GLY A 30 -30.17 3.57 3.09
N LYS A 31 -29.42 3.34 4.18
CA LYS A 31 -28.21 4.09 4.53
C LYS A 31 -26.99 3.20 4.37
N LEU A 32 -25.92 3.78 3.83
CA LEU A 32 -24.62 3.13 3.74
C LEU A 32 -23.90 3.31 5.09
N GLU A 33 -23.55 2.21 5.74
CA GLU A 33 -22.89 2.20 7.04
C GLU A 33 -21.54 1.47 6.93
N LEU A 34 -20.49 2.03 7.54
CA LEU A 34 -19.20 1.37 7.68
C LEU A 34 -19.34 0.28 8.74
N ILE A 35 -19.06 -0.97 8.36
CA ILE A 35 -19.19 -2.14 9.23
C ILE A 35 -17.84 -2.52 9.82
N GLU A 36 -16.79 -2.49 9.00
CA GLU A 36 -15.47 -2.93 9.42
C GLU A 36 -14.38 -2.29 8.57
N THR A 37 -13.21 -2.13 9.15
CA THR A 37 -11.98 -1.76 8.46
C THR A 37 -10.98 -2.89 8.67
N LEU A 38 -10.50 -3.48 7.59
CA LEU A 38 -9.57 -4.61 7.63
C LEU A 38 -8.25 -4.23 6.96
N ASN A 39 -7.15 -4.65 7.58
CA ASN A 39 -5.86 -4.66 6.92
C ASN A 39 -5.67 -5.99 6.17
N THR A 40 -5.18 -5.94 4.94
CA THR A 40 -4.70 -7.12 4.21
C THR A 40 -3.43 -7.61 4.89
N GLU A 41 -3.36 -8.90 5.20
CA GLU A 41 -2.16 -9.54 5.80
C GLU A 41 -0.97 -9.62 4.84
N ASP A 42 -1.06 -9.04 3.64
CA ASP A 42 0.03 -8.92 2.69
C ASP A 42 1.19 -8.12 3.31
N GLU A 43 2.39 -8.70 3.30
CA GLU A 43 3.63 -8.00 3.69
C GLU A 43 3.72 -6.65 2.96
N GLU A 44 4.08 -5.59 3.70
CA GLU A 44 4.15 -4.23 3.14
C GLU A 44 5.11 -4.19 1.94
N LYS A 45 4.54 -4.05 0.73
CA LYS A 45 5.31 -3.87 -0.50
C LYS A 45 5.56 -2.38 -0.75
N LEU A 46 6.80 -2.07 -1.13
CA LEU A 46 7.22 -0.73 -1.50
C LEU A 46 7.28 -0.60 -3.01
N PHE A 47 6.74 0.50 -3.54
CA PHE A 47 6.73 0.81 -4.97
C PHE A 47 7.36 2.17 -5.19
N CYS A 48 8.14 2.32 -6.27
CA CYS A 48 8.70 3.60 -6.67
C CYS A 48 7.58 4.61 -6.92
N ARG A 49 7.71 5.81 -6.34
CA ARG A 49 6.71 6.89 -6.48
C ARG A 49 6.49 7.32 -7.94
N GLU A 50 7.55 7.30 -8.75
CA GLU A 50 7.53 7.85 -10.12
C GLU A 50 7.16 6.82 -11.18
N CYS A 51 7.71 5.62 -11.10
CA CYS A 51 7.53 4.59 -12.14
C CYS A 51 6.72 3.37 -11.69
N SER A 52 6.25 3.36 -10.44
CA SER A 52 5.44 2.30 -9.84
C SER A 52 6.08 0.91 -9.85
N LYS A 53 7.39 0.81 -10.10
CA LYS A 53 8.12 -0.47 -9.99
C LYS A 53 8.29 -0.86 -8.52
N GLU A 54 8.01 -2.13 -8.24
CA GLU A 54 8.17 -2.73 -6.91
C GLU A 54 9.65 -2.75 -6.51
N LEU A 55 9.94 -2.32 -5.28
CA LEU A 55 11.25 -2.42 -4.67
C LEU A 55 11.47 -3.85 -4.20
N GLN A 56 12.42 -4.54 -4.82
CA GLN A 56 12.87 -5.86 -4.39
C GLN A 56 14.04 -5.66 -3.40
N TYR A 57 13.83 -5.96 -2.12
CA TYR A 57 14.83 -5.85 -1.04
C TYR A 57 14.93 -7.14 -0.20
#